data_AF-A0AA46SW99-F1
#
_entry.id   AF-A0AA46SW99-F1
#
_cell.length_a   1.000
_cell.length_b   1.000
_cell.length_c   1.000
_cell.angle_alpha   90.00
_cell.angle_beta   90.00
_cell.angle_gamma   90.00
#
_symmetry.space_group_name_H-M   'P 1'
#
loop_
_entity.id
_entity.type
_entity.pdbx_description
1 polymer ?
#
loop_
_entity_poly.entity_id
_entity_poly.type
_entity_poly.pdbx_seq_one_letter_code
_entity_poly.pdbx_strand_id
1 'polypeptide(L)'
;MDPLSFSLPTVIWSGIVAAFISLSGVVLSNRASMSRLKEQLRHDAKEKHQDRLASLRRDVYLPLIAETNRANGYLGSLSAQDPTEGGFGEPLQGVIAMLAKVQLVGSREATAAAAELTALYGEALLRLIGFAKPMHEAKIDIRISDELYQQSAAQVQRVLSEIAAENESGVPNQIRLASLFNSLSNYREQSSIHSGARNAAWDVYNSNQQGFARAVLEEIKRLGPAQISLMCAIRSESGLDGDASELRARLEENSKRGGQAIDELLSKLNSSVDG
;
A
#
# COMPACT_ATOMS: atom_id res chain seq x y z
N MET A 1 -22.95 104.32 7.04
CA MET A 1 -23.11 103.06 6.29
C MET A 1 -22.83 101.95 7.28
N ASP A 2 -23.86 101.55 8.01
CA ASP A 2 -23.77 100.45 8.98
C ASP A 2 -23.98 99.13 8.23
N PRO A 3 -23.02 98.20 8.26
CA PRO A 3 -23.28 96.87 7.76
C PRO A 3 -24.19 96.18 8.77
N LEU A 4 -25.40 95.82 8.33
CA LEU A 4 -26.30 94.88 9.00
C LEU A 4 -25.53 93.57 9.27
N SER A 5 -24.95 93.45 10.45
CA SER A 5 -24.38 92.19 10.94
C SER A 5 -25.53 91.31 11.39
N PHE A 6 -25.98 90.44 10.49
CA PHE A 6 -26.96 89.41 10.76
C PHE A 6 -26.35 88.40 11.75
N SER A 7 -26.47 88.67 13.05
CA SER A 7 -25.99 87.76 14.10
C SER A 7 -26.98 86.60 14.21
N LEU A 8 -26.65 85.49 13.55
CA LEU A 8 -27.37 84.23 13.73
C LEU A 8 -27.41 83.85 15.22
N PRO A 9 -28.57 83.43 15.76
CA PRO A 9 -28.71 83.04 17.17
C PRO A 9 -27.67 81.99 17.58
N THR A 10 -27.00 82.20 18.72
CA THR A 10 -25.96 81.31 19.28
C THR A 10 -26.42 79.85 19.41
N VAL A 11 -27.72 79.63 19.56
CA VAL A 11 -28.39 78.32 19.63
C VAL A 11 -28.23 77.51 18.33
N ILE A 12 -28.20 78.17 17.17
CA ILE A 12 -28.02 77.50 15.87
C ILE A 12 -26.58 76.98 15.75
N TRP A 13 -25.60 77.79 16.19
CA TRP A 13 -24.19 77.40 16.18
C TRP A 13 -23.89 76.25 17.14
N SER A 14 -24.47 76.25 18.34
CA SER A 14 -24.31 75.14 19.28
C SER A 14 -24.97 73.85 18.78
N GLY A 15 -26.12 73.94 18.13
CA GLY A 15 -26.79 72.79 17.49
C GLY A 15 -25.96 72.16 16.36
N ILE A 16 -25.34 72.98 15.50
CA ILE A 16 -24.47 72.50 14.42
C ILE A 16 -23.22 71.81 14.96
N VAL A 17 -22.57 72.42 15.96
CA VAL A 17 -21.37 71.84 16.59
C VAL A 17 -21.71 70.52 17.30
N ALA A 18 -22.82 70.47 18.04
CA ALA A 18 -23.27 69.24 18.69
C ALA A 18 -23.60 68.12 17.68
N ALA A 19 -24.26 68.45 16.56
CA ALA A 19 -24.53 67.50 15.49
C ALA A 19 -23.26 66.98 14.82
N PHE A 20 -22.28 67.85 14.55
CA PHE A 20 -20.98 67.45 14.00
C PHE A 20 -20.19 66.53 14.93
N ILE A 21 -20.17 66.83 16.23
CA ILE A 21 -19.50 66.00 17.25
C ILE A 21 -20.20 64.64 17.34
N SER A 22 -21.53 64.61 17.39
CA SER A 22 -22.31 63.37 17.42
C SER A 22 -22.08 62.52 16.17
N LEU A 23 -22.16 63.11 14.98
CA LEU A 23 -21.90 62.44 13.70
C LEU A 23 -20.47 61.90 13.62
N SER A 24 -19.48 62.70 14.04
CA SER A 24 -18.08 62.29 14.07
C SER A 24 -17.85 61.14 15.03
N GLY A 25 -18.49 61.17 16.21
CA GLY A 25 -18.46 60.08 17.19
C GLY A 25 -19.05 58.78 16.64
N VAL A 26 -20.20 58.86 15.96
CA VAL A 26 -20.83 57.70 15.32
C VAL A 26 -19.96 57.16 14.19
N VAL A 27 -19.41 58.01 13.31
CA VAL A 27 -18.55 57.57 12.20
C VAL A 27 -17.26 56.90 12.73
N LEU A 28 -16.64 57.47 13.75
CA LEU A 28 -15.43 56.92 14.37
C LEU A 28 -15.72 55.58 15.05
N SER A 29 -16.83 55.50 15.80
CA SER A 29 -17.28 54.27 16.45
C SER A 29 -17.59 53.18 15.42
N ASN A 30 -18.30 53.51 14.35
CA ASN A 30 -18.68 52.56 13.31
C ASN A 30 -17.44 52.07 12.52
N ARG A 31 -16.46 52.95 12.26
CA ARG A 31 -15.17 52.57 11.67
C ARG A 31 -14.36 51.64 12.58
N ALA A 32 -14.33 51.91 13.88
CA ALA A 32 -13.63 51.06 14.85
C ALA A 32 -14.29 49.67 14.94
N SER A 33 -15.61 49.60 14.99
CA SER A 33 -16.38 48.35 14.97
C SER A 33 -16.15 47.55 13.68
N MET A 34 -16.15 48.21 12.52
CA MET A 34 -15.86 47.57 11.24
C MET A 34 -14.45 47.00 11.18
N SER A 35 -13.46 47.69 11.75
CA SER A 35 -12.07 47.20 11.83
C SER A 35 -11.97 45.92 12.66
N ARG A 36 -12.59 45.90 13.85
CA ARG A 36 -12.62 44.73 14.73
C ARG A 36 -13.35 43.54 14.08
N LEU A 37 -14.47 43.79 13.43
CA LEU A 37 -15.23 42.76 12.73
C LEU A 37 -14.41 42.14 11.59
N LYS A 38 -13.68 42.95 10.81
CA LYS A 38 -12.78 42.44 9.76
C LYS A 38 -11.68 41.57 10.32
N GLU A 39 -11.08 41.97 11.44
CA GLU A 39 -10.01 41.19 12.06
C GLU A 39 -10.54 39.87 12.64
N GLN A 40 -11.71 39.89 13.29
CA GLN A 40 -12.39 38.67 13.74
C GLN A 40 -12.71 37.73 12.58
N LEU A 41 -13.33 38.23 11.50
CA LEU A 41 -13.63 37.41 10.33
C LEU A 41 -12.37 36.83 9.67
N ARG A 42 -11.25 37.56 9.67
CA ARG A 42 -9.97 37.04 9.18
C ARG A 42 -9.41 35.95 10.10
N HIS A 43 -9.51 36.13 11.41
CA HIS A 43 -9.12 35.12 12.39
C HIS A 43 -9.97 33.86 12.24
N ASP A 44 -11.29 33.99 12.24
CA ASP A 44 -12.24 32.89 12.08
C ASP A 44 -12.04 32.16 10.74
N ALA A 45 -11.78 32.89 9.65
CA ALA A 45 -11.49 32.30 8.34
C ALA A 45 -10.18 31.49 8.37
N LYS A 46 -9.17 31.97 9.09
CA LYS A 46 -7.88 31.27 9.26
C LYS A 46 -8.04 30.03 10.12
N GLU A 47 -8.71 30.11 11.27
CA GLU A 47 -9.00 28.97 12.14
C GLU A 47 -9.82 27.92 11.40
N LYS A 48 -10.90 28.32 10.72
CA LYS A 48 -11.72 27.39 9.92
C LYS A 48 -10.95 26.76 8.76
N HIS A 49 -9.96 27.46 8.20
CA HIS A 49 -9.09 26.87 7.19
C HIS A 49 -8.14 25.83 7.82
N GLN A 50 -7.54 26.15 8.97
CA GLN A 50 -6.69 25.23 9.72
C GLN A 50 -7.45 23.98 10.18
N ASP A 51 -8.67 24.13 10.69
CA ASP A 51 -9.53 23.02 11.10
C ASP A 51 -9.88 22.08 9.94
N ARG A 52 -10.23 22.65 8.78
CA ARG A 52 -10.51 21.85 7.57
C ARG A 52 -9.26 21.10 7.12
N LEU A 53 -8.10 21.74 7.14
CA LEU A 53 -6.85 21.11 6.75
C LEU A 53 -6.45 20.00 7.74
N ALA A 54 -6.60 20.24 9.04
CA ALA A 54 -6.36 19.23 10.08
C ALA A 54 -7.30 18.02 9.93
N SER A 55 -8.58 18.26 9.63
CA SER A 55 -9.54 17.18 9.35
C SER A 55 -9.13 16.36 8.13
N LEU A 56 -8.80 17.03 7.00
CA LEU A 56 -8.35 16.36 5.78
C LEU A 56 -7.10 15.52 6.02
N ARG A 57 -6.12 16.06 6.75
CA ARG A 57 -4.90 15.33 7.13
C ARG A 57 -5.20 14.10 7.96
N ARG A 58 -6.05 14.21 8.99
CA ARG A 58 -6.45 13.05 9.82
C ARG A 58 -7.09 11.95 8.98
N ASP A 59 -7.96 12.33 8.05
CA ASP A 59 -8.67 11.40 7.17
C ASP A 59 -7.74 10.70 6.16
N VAL A 60 -6.55 11.26 5.92
CA VAL A 60 -5.51 10.69 5.04
C VAL A 60 -4.45 9.90 5.84
N TYR A 61 -3.99 10.41 6.98
CA TYR A 61 -2.83 9.89 7.68
C TYR A 61 -3.09 8.57 8.42
N LEU A 62 -4.28 8.40 9.00
CA LEU A 62 -4.61 7.15 9.69
C LEU A 62 -4.75 5.97 8.72
N PRO A 63 -5.52 6.06 7.61
CA PRO A 63 -5.63 4.95 6.67
C PRO A 63 -4.32 4.66 5.94
N LEU A 64 -3.45 5.66 5.75
CA LEU A 64 -2.14 5.46 5.14
C LEU A 64 -1.30 4.41 5.85
N ILE A 65 -1.33 4.36 7.20
CA ILE A 65 -0.57 3.37 7.97
C ILE A 65 -1.08 1.96 7.66
N ALA A 66 -2.40 1.79 7.58
CA ALA A 66 -3.01 0.51 7.25
C ALA A 66 -2.65 0.06 5.83
N GLU A 67 -2.74 0.97 4.84
CA GLU A 67 -2.37 0.67 3.46
C GLU A 67 -0.88 0.39 3.29
N THR A 68 -0.01 1.08 4.03
CA THR A 68 1.44 0.83 4.03
C THR A 68 1.75 -0.59 4.52
N ASN A 69 1.11 -1.02 5.61
CA ASN A 69 1.27 -2.38 6.12
C ASN A 69 0.71 -3.43 5.15
N ARG A 70 -0.44 -3.15 4.51
CA ARG A 70 -1.00 -4.02 3.49
C ARG A 70 -0.07 -4.16 2.29
N ALA A 71 0.52 -3.06 1.83
CA ALA A 71 1.51 -3.06 0.75
C ALA A 71 2.77 -3.86 1.12
N ASN A 72 3.29 -3.72 2.34
CA ASN A 72 4.44 -4.50 2.79
C ASN A 72 4.14 -6.01 2.83
N GLY A 73 2.97 -6.40 3.34
CA GLY A 73 2.52 -7.80 3.30
C GLY A 73 2.32 -8.31 1.88
N TYR A 74 1.80 -7.46 1.00
CA TYR A 74 1.61 -7.76 -0.41
C TYR A 74 2.93 -8.10 -1.11
N LEU A 75 3.98 -7.28 -0.92
CA LEU A 75 5.31 -7.53 -1.50
C LEU A 75 5.85 -8.92 -1.11
N GLY A 76 5.64 -9.34 0.14
CA GLY A 76 6.05 -10.68 0.60
C GLY A 76 5.22 -11.82 0.02
N SER A 77 4.00 -11.55 -0.44
CA SER A 77 3.11 -12.53 -1.05
C SER A 77 3.21 -12.60 -2.57
N LEU A 78 4.00 -11.73 -3.22
CA LEU A 78 4.02 -11.59 -4.68
C LEU A 78 4.23 -12.92 -5.42
N SER A 79 5.16 -13.76 -4.96
CA SER A 79 5.41 -15.08 -5.58
C SER A 79 4.24 -16.06 -5.47
N ALA A 80 3.32 -15.84 -4.55
CA ALA A 80 2.16 -16.69 -4.35
C ALA A 80 0.99 -16.32 -5.27
N GLN A 81 0.91 -15.07 -5.74
CA GLN A 81 -0.21 -14.54 -6.50
C GLN A 81 -0.10 -14.86 -7.99
N ASP A 82 -1.22 -14.86 -8.71
CA ASP A 82 -1.19 -15.00 -10.17
C ASP A 82 -1.15 -13.59 -10.80
N PRO A 83 -0.13 -13.26 -11.61
CA PRO A 83 -0.05 -11.95 -12.28
C PRO A 83 -1.14 -11.72 -13.33
N THR A 84 -1.83 -12.77 -13.75
CA THR A 84 -2.95 -12.71 -14.71
C THR A 84 -4.30 -12.55 -14.03
N GLU A 85 -4.38 -12.79 -12.71
CA GLU A 85 -5.59 -12.53 -11.95
C GLU A 85 -5.84 -11.02 -11.80
N GLY A 86 -7.11 -10.63 -11.89
CA GLY A 86 -7.51 -9.26 -11.61
C GLY A 86 -7.13 -8.89 -10.17
N GLY A 87 -6.46 -7.76 -9.98
CA GLY A 87 -6.08 -7.28 -8.65
C GLY A 87 -4.62 -7.46 -8.26
N PHE A 88 -3.75 -7.99 -9.13
CA PHE A 88 -2.29 -8.10 -8.92
C PHE A 88 -1.57 -6.75 -8.61
N GLY A 89 -2.26 -5.61 -8.67
CA GLY A 89 -1.71 -4.32 -8.24
C GLY A 89 -2.49 -3.65 -7.13
N GLU A 90 -3.64 -4.19 -6.73
CA GLU A 90 -4.63 -3.46 -5.93
C GLU A 90 -4.08 -3.01 -4.57
N PRO A 91 -3.37 -3.86 -3.78
CA PRO A 91 -2.80 -3.42 -2.51
C PRO A 91 -1.76 -2.30 -2.66
N LEU A 92 -0.98 -2.31 -3.73
CA LEU A 92 0.01 -1.27 -3.99
C LEU A 92 -0.65 0.01 -4.49
N GLN A 93 -1.70 -0.09 -5.32
CA GLN A 93 -2.50 1.05 -5.73
C GLN A 93 -3.15 1.76 -4.54
N GLY A 94 -3.60 1.00 -3.54
CA GLY A 94 -4.13 1.54 -2.29
C GLY A 94 -3.15 2.47 -1.58
N VAL A 95 -1.92 2.00 -1.31
CA VAL A 95 -0.90 2.84 -0.65
C VAL A 95 -0.47 4.02 -1.53
N ILE A 96 -0.30 3.82 -2.84
CA ILE A 96 0.07 4.90 -3.78
C ILE A 96 -1.01 5.99 -3.79
N ALA A 97 -2.28 5.62 -3.81
CA ALA A 97 -3.38 6.58 -3.76
C ALA A 97 -3.39 7.38 -2.45
N MET A 98 -3.09 6.73 -1.31
CA MET A 98 -2.97 7.42 -0.03
C MET A 98 -1.76 8.35 0.02
N LEU A 99 -0.61 7.93 -0.52
CA LEU A 99 0.59 8.78 -0.62
C LEU A 99 0.34 10.00 -1.53
N ALA A 100 -0.37 9.82 -2.65
CA ALA A 100 -0.79 10.93 -3.50
C ALA A 100 -1.69 11.92 -2.75
N LYS A 101 -2.60 11.45 -1.89
CA LYS A 101 -3.39 12.34 -1.03
C LYS A 101 -2.52 13.10 -0.03
N VAL A 102 -1.51 12.46 0.57
CA VAL A 102 -0.54 13.16 1.44
C VAL A 102 0.15 14.29 0.69
N GLN A 103 0.56 14.06 -0.56
CA GLN A 103 1.21 15.09 -1.38
C GLN A 103 0.32 16.33 -1.64
N LEU A 104 -1.01 16.19 -1.54
CA LEU A 104 -1.96 17.29 -1.72
C LEU A 104 -2.25 18.08 -0.43
N VAL A 105 -2.26 17.41 0.73
CA VAL A 105 -2.72 18.01 2.01
C VAL A 105 -1.60 18.20 3.04
N GLY A 106 -0.44 17.60 2.80
CA GLY A 106 0.71 17.59 3.70
C GLY A 106 1.64 18.78 3.53
N SER A 107 2.56 18.90 4.48
CA SER A 107 3.63 19.90 4.47
C SER A 107 4.61 19.60 3.34
N ARG A 108 5.52 20.52 3.06
CA ARG A 108 6.56 20.30 2.06
C ARG A 108 7.40 19.05 2.35
N GLU A 109 7.71 18.83 3.62
CA GLU A 109 8.49 17.69 4.11
C GLU A 109 7.69 16.38 3.96
N ALA A 110 6.41 16.38 4.36
CA ALA A 110 5.56 15.20 4.22
C ALA A 110 5.32 14.84 2.75
N THR A 111 5.11 15.84 1.89
CA THR A 111 4.95 15.67 0.44
C THR A 111 6.22 15.10 -0.20
N ALA A 112 7.40 15.60 0.16
CA ALA A 112 8.67 15.07 -0.33
C ALA A 112 8.89 13.61 0.10
N ALA A 113 8.67 13.31 1.38
CA ALA A 113 8.80 11.94 1.90
C ALA A 113 7.77 10.98 1.28
N ALA A 114 6.55 11.43 1.03
CA ALA A 114 5.52 10.63 0.37
C ALA A 114 5.86 10.33 -1.10
N ALA A 115 6.43 11.31 -1.82
CA ALA A 115 6.90 11.12 -3.19
C ALA A 115 8.05 10.12 -3.27
N GLU A 116 9.02 10.22 -2.37
CA GLU A 116 10.13 9.28 -2.27
C GLU A 116 9.64 7.85 -1.98
N LEU A 117 8.74 7.69 -1.00
CA LEU A 117 8.19 6.37 -0.67
C LEU A 117 7.36 5.79 -1.82
N THR A 118 6.63 6.62 -2.56
CA THR A 118 5.89 6.20 -3.77
C THR A 118 6.84 5.63 -4.83
N ALA A 119 7.95 6.33 -5.09
CA ALA A 119 8.96 5.88 -6.04
C ALA A 119 9.59 4.54 -5.61
N LEU A 120 9.94 4.43 -4.33
CA LEU A 120 10.52 3.20 -3.78
C LEU A 120 9.58 2.00 -3.88
N TYR A 121 8.28 2.18 -3.64
CA TYR A 121 7.29 1.12 -3.84
C TYR A 121 7.20 0.66 -5.30
N GLY A 122 7.24 1.60 -6.25
CA GLY A 122 7.26 1.28 -7.67
C GLY A 122 8.52 0.50 -8.08
N GLU A 123 9.68 0.93 -7.59
CA GLU A 123 10.96 0.23 -7.82
C GLU A 123 10.95 -1.18 -7.22
N ALA A 124 10.49 -1.32 -5.97
CA ALA A 124 10.41 -2.60 -5.28
C ALA A 124 9.51 -3.57 -6.03
N LEU A 125 8.33 -3.13 -6.49
CA LEU A 125 7.43 -3.97 -7.28
C LEU A 125 8.11 -4.49 -8.55
N LEU A 126 8.73 -3.59 -9.34
CA LEU A 126 9.36 -3.97 -10.60
C LEU A 126 10.50 -4.98 -10.39
N ARG A 127 11.32 -4.80 -9.35
CA ARG A 127 12.38 -5.76 -9.02
C ARG A 127 11.80 -7.10 -8.58
N LEU A 128 10.84 -7.10 -7.66
CA LEU A 128 10.26 -8.32 -7.11
C LEU A 128 9.48 -9.13 -8.15
N ILE A 129 8.86 -8.49 -9.14
CA ILE A 129 8.27 -9.19 -10.30
C ILE A 129 9.34 -10.01 -11.04
N GLY A 130 10.55 -9.47 -11.19
CA GLY A 130 11.67 -10.18 -11.82
C GLY A 130 12.02 -11.48 -11.08
N PHE A 131 12.01 -11.47 -9.74
CA PHE A 131 12.25 -12.66 -8.92
C PHE A 131 11.04 -13.60 -8.85
N ALA A 132 9.82 -13.07 -8.89
CA ALA A 132 8.59 -13.85 -8.79
C ALA A 132 8.25 -14.60 -10.09
N LYS A 133 8.62 -14.05 -11.27
CA LYS A 133 8.35 -14.64 -12.59
C LYS A 133 8.69 -16.14 -12.70
N PRO A 134 9.93 -16.60 -12.43
CA PRO A 134 10.26 -18.03 -12.54
C PRO A 134 9.43 -18.90 -11.58
N MET A 135 9.03 -18.37 -10.43
CA MET A 135 8.17 -19.09 -9.50
C MET A 135 6.73 -19.21 -10.02
N HIS A 136 6.21 -18.18 -10.69
CA HIS A 136 4.90 -18.23 -11.36
C HIS A 136 4.91 -19.25 -12.50
N GLU A 137 5.96 -19.25 -13.33
CA GLU A 137 6.13 -20.22 -14.41
C GLU A 137 6.17 -21.65 -13.85
N ALA A 138 6.98 -21.89 -12.83
CA ALA A 138 7.03 -23.20 -12.16
C ALA A 138 5.67 -23.62 -11.56
N LYS A 139 4.91 -22.68 -10.97
CA LYS A 139 3.56 -22.96 -10.47
C LYS A 139 2.58 -23.36 -11.57
N ILE A 140 2.67 -22.72 -12.73
CA ILE A 140 1.86 -23.09 -13.90
C ILE A 140 2.20 -24.52 -14.33
N ASP A 141 3.49 -24.85 -14.42
CA ASP A 141 3.96 -26.20 -14.79
C ASP A 141 3.55 -27.26 -13.76
N ILE A 142 3.63 -26.94 -12.46
CA ILE A 142 3.15 -27.81 -11.37
C ILE A 142 1.66 -28.09 -11.58
N ARG A 143 0.84 -27.07 -11.80
CA ARG A 143 -0.61 -27.22 -11.98
C ARG A 143 -0.94 -28.08 -13.19
N ILE A 144 -0.34 -27.79 -14.35
CA ILE A 144 -0.56 -28.56 -15.59
C ILE A 144 -0.17 -30.03 -15.37
N SER A 145 0.99 -30.27 -14.78
CA SER A 145 1.48 -31.63 -14.53
C SER A 145 0.61 -32.38 -13.50
N ASP A 146 0.10 -31.69 -12.49
CA ASP A 146 -0.78 -32.27 -11.49
C ASP A 146 -2.14 -32.66 -12.09
N GLU A 147 -2.74 -31.79 -12.91
CA GLU A 147 -3.98 -32.09 -13.63
C GLU A 147 -3.83 -33.32 -14.55
N LEU A 148 -2.75 -33.38 -15.33
CA LEU A 148 -2.46 -34.52 -16.22
C LEU A 148 -2.17 -35.82 -15.44
N TYR A 149 -1.48 -35.71 -14.30
CA TYR A 149 -1.26 -36.83 -13.40
C TYR A 149 -2.58 -37.38 -12.86
N GLN A 150 -3.47 -36.51 -12.35
CA GLN A 150 -4.78 -36.88 -11.82
C GLN A 150 -5.64 -37.55 -12.90
N GLN A 151 -5.65 -37.00 -14.12
CA GLN A 151 -6.36 -37.60 -15.25
C GLN A 151 -5.82 -39.01 -15.56
N SER A 152 -4.50 -39.18 -15.62
CA SER A 152 -3.87 -40.48 -15.87
C SER A 152 -4.16 -41.49 -14.76
N ALA A 153 -4.10 -41.06 -13.49
CA ALA A 153 -4.43 -41.90 -12.33
C ALA A 153 -5.90 -42.36 -12.36
N ALA A 154 -6.83 -41.47 -12.75
CA ALA A 154 -8.24 -41.82 -12.93
C ALA A 154 -8.42 -42.88 -14.05
N GLN A 155 -7.68 -42.76 -15.15
CA GLN A 155 -7.71 -43.77 -16.22
C GLN A 155 -7.13 -45.12 -15.78
N VAL A 156 -6.03 -45.12 -14.99
CA VAL A 156 -5.51 -46.35 -14.38
C VAL A 156 -6.59 -47.03 -13.54
N GLN A 157 -7.27 -46.27 -12.68
CA GLN A 157 -8.34 -46.82 -11.83
C GLN A 157 -9.52 -47.38 -12.64
N ARG A 158 -9.91 -46.68 -13.71
CA ARG A 158 -10.95 -47.16 -14.64
C ARG A 158 -10.56 -48.49 -15.29
N VAL A 159 -9.36 -48.56 -15.88
CA VAL A 159 -8.88 -49.76 -16.57
C VAL A 159 -8.74 -50.94 -15.61
N LEU A 160 -8.25 -50.73 -14.39
CA LEU A 160 -8.20 -51.77 -13.36
C LEU A 160 -9.59 -52.31 -13.00
N SER A 161 -10.59 -51.43 -12.94
CA SER A 161 -11.98 -51.83 -12.67
C SER A 161 -12.56 -52.65 -13.83
N GLU A 162 -12.23 -52.31 -15.07
CA GLU A 162 -12.63 -53.10 -16.25
C GLU A 162 -11.92 -54.46 -16.32
N ILE A 163 -10.63 -54.53 -15.96
CA ILE A 163 -9.89 -55.79 -15.86
C ILE A 163 -10.53 -56.69 -14.79
N ALA A 164 -10.88 -56.13 -13.62
CA ALA A 164 -11.55 -56.87 -12.57
C ALA A 164 -12.91 -57.42 -13.04
N ALA A 165 -13.74 -56.59 -13.67
CA ALA A 165 -15.04 -57.02 -14.21
C ALA A 165 -14.90 -58.11 -15.28
N GLU A 166 -13.91 -58.01 -16.17
CA GLU A 166 -13.66 -59.03 -17.20
C GLU A 166 -13.20 -60.36 -16.58
N ASN A 167 -12.39 -60.31 -15.51
CA ASN A 167 -11.97 -61.51 -14.77
C ASN A 167 -13.12 -62.16 -14.00
N GLU A 168 -14.04 -61.35 -13.44
CA GLU A 168 -15.21 -61.82 -12.69
C GLU A 168 -16.31 -62.41 -13.58
N SER A 169 -16.27 -62.18 -14.90
CA SER A 169 -17.25 -62.69 -15.87
C SER A 169 -17.28 -64.22 -16.03
N GLY A 170 -16.27 -64.92 -15.50
CA GLY A 170 -16.14 -66.38 -15.55
C GLY A 170 -15.61 -66.94 -16.89
N VAL A 171 -15.69 -66.19 -17.99
CA VAL A 171 -15.06 -66.53 -19.28
C VAL A 171 -14.37 -65.29 -19.85
N PRO A 172 -13.15 -64.95 -19.37
CA PRO A 172 -12.49 -63.70 -19.76
C PRO A 172 -12.10 -63.68 -21.24
N ASN A 173 -12.42 -62.59 -21.94
CA ASN A 173 -11.97 -62.37 -23.31
C ASN A 173 -10.49 -61.95 -23.32
N GLN A 174 -9.62 -62.89 -23.70
CA GLN A 174 -8.17 -62.71 -23.72
C GLN A 174 -7.70 -61.56 -24.62
N ILE A 175 -8.37 -61.33 -25.76
CA ILE A 175 -8.02 -60.24 -26.68
C ILE A 175 -8.32 -58.88 -26.02
N ARG A 176 -9.48 -58.77 -25.36
CA ARG A 176 -9.87 -57.56 -24.63
C ARG A 176 -8.94 -57.31 -23.44
N LEU A 177 -8.63 -58.34 -22.66
CA LEU A 177 -7.69 -58.24 -21.54
C LEU A 177 -6.31 -57.75 -21.99
N ALA A 178 -5.77 -58.28 -23.09
CA ALA A 178 -4.49 -57.82 -23.63
C ALA A 178 -4.53 -56.32 -24.00
N SER A 179 -5.61 -55.85 -24.61
CA SER A 179 -5.79 -54.41 -24.89
C SER A 179 -5.86 -53.59 -23.60
N LEU A 180 -6.57 -54.06 -22.57
CA LEU A 180 -6.67 -53.38 -21.28
C LEU A 180 -5.32 -53.31 -20.57
N PHE A 181 -4.51 -54.37 -20.61
CA PHE A 181 -3.16 -54.34 -20.05
C PHE A 181 -2.24 -53.36 -20.79
N ASN A 182 -2.33 -53.27 -22.11
CA ASN A 182 -1.59 -52.27 -22.89
C ASN A 182 -2.02 -50.85 -22.50
N SER A 183 -3.32 -50.58 -22.41
CA SER A 183 -3.83 -49.29 -21.93
C SER A 183 -3.36 -48.97 -20.51
N LEU A 184 -3.39 -49.96 -19.61
CA LEU A 184 -2.91 -49.81 -18.23
C LEU A 184 -1.42 -49.44 -18.20
N SER A 185 -0.59 -50.10 -19.01
CA SER A 185 0.83 -49.80 -19.12
C SER A 185 1.06 -48.36 -19.58
N ASN A 186 0.35 -47.95 -20.64
CA ASN A 186 0.44 -46.60 -21.18
C ASN A 186 0.04 -45.52 -20.15
N TYR A 187 -1.09 -45.70 -19.45
CA TYR A 187 -1.52 -44.72 -18.44
C TYR A 187 -0.61 -44.68 -17.21
N ARG A 188 0.00 -45.81 -16.83
CA ARG A 188 1.01 -45.85 -15.77
C ARG A 188 2.29 -45.10 -16.17
N GLU A 189 2.74 -45.29 -17.41
CA GLU A 189 3.88 -44.55 -17.95
C GLU A 189 3.60 -43.04 -17.98
N GLN A 190 2.45 -42.62 -18.50
CA GLN A 190 2.02 -41.22 -18.48
C GLN A 190 1.96 -40.66 -17.06
N SER A 191 1.36 -41.38 -16.12
CA SER A 191 1.32 -41.00 -14.70
C SER A 191 2.73 -40.79 -14.13
N SER A 192 3.69 -41.67 -14.46
CA SER A 192 5.08 -41.51 -14.05
C SER A 192 5.75 -40.28 -14.68
N ILE A 193 5.52 -40.03 -15.98
CA ILE A 193 6.07 -38.87 -16.69
C ILE A 193 5.55 -37.58 -16.05
N HIS A 194 4.24 -37.46 -15.84
CA HIS A 194 3.62 -36.26 -15.27
C HIS A 194 4.04 -36.05 -13.80
N SER A 195 4.17 -37.11 -13.01
CA SER A 195 4.72 -36.99 -11.65
C SER A 195 6.17 -36.52 -11.67
N GLY A 196 6.99 -37.00 -12.61
CA GLY A 196 8.39 -36.56 -12.77
C GLY A 196 8.48 -35.08 -13.15
N ALA A 197 7.68 -34.64 -14.12
CA ALA A 197 7.59 -33.24 -14.54
C ALA A 197 7.14 -32.33 -13.40
N ARG A 198 6.12 -32.75 -12.62
CA ARG A 198 5.65 -32.03 -11.43
C ARG A 198 6.77 -31.86 -10.40
N ASN A 199 7.54 -32.92 -10.13
CA ASN A 199 8.64 -32.86 -9.17
C ASN A 199 9.75 -31.90 -9.64
N ALA A 200 10.14 -31.97 -10.92
CA ALA A 200 11.12 -31.05 -11.50
C ALA A 200 10.67 -29.58 -11.41
N ALA A 201 9.38 -29.31 -11.65
CA ALA A 201 8.83 -27.96 -11.50
C ALA A 201 8.83 -27.49 -10.03
N TRP A 202 8.58 -28.38 -9.07
CA TRP A 202 8.74 -28.09 -7.63
C TRP A 202 10.19 -27.75 -7.27
N ASP A 203 11.18 -28.44 -7.83
CA ASP A 203 12.60 -28.14 -7.60
C ASP A 203 12.96 -26.73 -8.09
N VAL A 204 12.44 -26.34 -9.27
CA VAL A 204 12.58 -24.97 -9.80
C VAL A 204 11.89 -23.96 -8.87
N TYR A 205 10.67 -24.22 -8.43
CA TYR A 205 9.95 -23.32 -7.53
C TYR A 205 10.72 -23.12 -6.21
N ASN A 206 11.15 -24.22 -5.58
CA ASN A 206 11.82 -24.20 -4.29
C ASN A 206 13.21 -23.54 -4.37
N SER A 207 13.97 -23.78 -5.44
CA SER A 207 15.27 -23.12 -5.65
C SER A 207 15.16 -21.61 -5.83
N ASN A 208 14.06 -21.12 -6.42
CA ASN A 208 13.81 -19.68 -6.60
C ASN A 208 13.18 -19.01 -5.35
N GLN A 209 12.47 -19.76 -4.51
CA GLN A 209 11.80 -19.25 -3.30
C GLN A 209 12.76 -18.48 -2.38
N GLN A 210 13.98 -19.00 -2.21
CA GLN A 210 14.98 -18.36 -1.36
C GLN A 210 15.48 -17.03 -1.94
N GLY A 211 15.74 -16.99 -3.26
CA GLY A 211 16.15 -15.76 -3.94
C GLY A 211 15.08 -14.67 -3.85
N PHE A 212 13.82 -15.06 -4.05
CA PHE A 212 12.68 -14.16 -3.88
C PHE A 212 12.54 -13.66 -2.43
N ALA A 213 12.60 -14.55 -1.44
CA ALA A 213 12.54 -14.17 -0.04
C ALA A 213 13.66 -13.17 0.34
N ARG A 214 14.87 -13.37 -0.19
CA ARG A 214 15.97 -12.42 -0.02
C ARG A 214 15.64 -11.05 -0.61
N ALA A 215 15.21 -11.03 -1.86
CA ALA A 215 14.87 -9.78 -2.53
C ALA A 215 13.77 -9.01 -1.78
N VAL A 216 12.74 -9.70 -1.26
CA VAL A 216 11.69 -9.08 -0.44
C VAL A 216 12.29 -8.42 0.80
N LEU A 217 13.15 -9.12 1.53
CA LEU A 217 13.75 -8.58 2.76
C LEU A 217 14.66 -7.38 2.49
N GLU A 218 15.40 -7.39 1.39
CA GLU A 218 16.22 -6.26 0.93
C GLU A 218 15.36 -5.03 0.60
N GLU A 219 14.24 -5.22 -0.10
CA GLU A 219 13.31 -4.13 -0.41
C GLU A 219 12.62 -3.58 0.85
N ILE A 220 12.20 -4.44 1.79
CA ILE A 220 11.65 -3.98 3.08
C ILE A 220 12.69 -3.14 3.84
N LYS A 221 13.96 -3.59 3.88
CA LYS A 221 15.07 -2.85 4.51
C LYS A 221 15.27 -1.48 3.83
N ARG A 222 15.12 -1.41 2.50
CA ARG A 222 15.24 -0.18 1.72
C ARG A 222 14.06 0.78 1.92
N LEU A 223 12.84 0.28 2.09
CA LEU A 223 11.63 1.08 2.32
C LEU A 223 11.60 1.70 3.73
N GLY A 224 12.20 1.04 4.72
CA GLY A 224 12.17 1.45 6.13
C GLY A 224 12.53 2.92 6.38
N PRO A 225 13.70 3.43 5.94
CA PRO A 225 14.09 4.82 6.15
C PRO A 225 13.09 5.84 5.59
N ALA A 226 12.51 5.57 4.41
CA ALA A 226 11.52 6.46 3.81
C ALA A 226 10.19 6.45 4.57
N GLN A 227 9.76 5.28 5.07
CA GLN A 227 8.59 5.16 5.96
C GLN A 227 8.80 5.95 7.26
N ILE A 228 9.99 5.87 7.87
CA ILE A 228 10.34 6.63 9.07
C ILE A 228 10.32 8.14 8.79
N SER A 229 10.92 8.57 7.67
CA SER A 229 10.93 9.97 7.25
C SER A 229 9.52 10.53 7.11
N LEU A 230 8.63 9.79 6.44
CA LEU A 230 7.24 10.16 6.26
C LEU A 230 6.46 10.23 7.58
N MET A 231 6.63 9.23 8.45
CA MET A 231 5.99 9.22 9.77
C MET A 231 6.42 10.41 10.63
N CYS A 232 7.72 10.73 10.64
CA CYS A 232 8.25 11.89 11.36
C CYS A 232 7.67 13.20 10.81
N ALA A 233 7.61 13.37 9.48
CA ALA A 233 7.04 14.55 8.85
C ALA A 233 5.54 14.72 9.19
N ILE A 234 4.76 13.65 9.08
CA ILE A 234 3.33 13.64 9.44
C ILE A 234 3.10 14.03 10.91
N ARG A 235 3.93 13.49 11.82
CA ARG A 235 3.81 13.79 13.25
C ARG A 235 4.16 15.22 13.59
N SER A 236 5.24 15.75 12.99
CA SER A 236 5.63 17.15 13.21
C SER A 236 4.56 18.11 12.68
N GLU A 237 3.98 17.79 11.53
CA GLU A 237 2.88 18.58 10.99
C GLU A 237 1.61 18.55 11.86
N SER A 238 1.43 17.49 12.65
CA SER A 238 0.27 17.31 13.53
C SER A 238 0.45 17.97 14.91
N GLY A 239 1.59 18.63 15.17
CA GLY A 239 1.88 19.21 16.48
C GLY A 239 2.16 18.16 17.57
N LEU A 240 2.48 16.93 17.18
CA LEU A 240 2.82 15.81 18.08
C LEU A 240 4.33 15.72 18.35
N ASP A 241 4.99 16.87 18.23
CA ASP A 241 6.43 17.12 18.09
C ASP A 241 7.22 16.97 19.39
N GLY A 242 6.52 16.76 20.52
CA GLY A 242 7.08 16.79 21.86
C GLY A 242 8.31 15.91 22.08
N ASP A 243 8.56 14.93 21.20
CA ASP A 243 9.88 14.31 21.06
C ASP A 243 10.15 13.73 19.66
N ALA A 244 10.03 14.56 18.61
CA ALA A 244 10.24 14.11 17.22
C ALA A 244 11.64 13.52 17.00
N SER A 245 12.66 14.06 17.69
CA SER A 245 14.04 13.54 17.68
C SER A 245 14.16 12.19 18.37
N GLU A 246 13.57 12.00 19.55
CA GLU A 246 13.63 10.71 20.25
C GLU A 246 12.84 9.64 19.49
N LEU A 247 11.66 9.97 18.96
CA LEU A 247 10.89 9.02 18.15
C LEU A 247 11.66 8.60 16.90
N ARG A 248 12.29 9.56 16.21
CA ARG A 248 13.14 9.25 15.06
C ARG A 248 14.27 8.32 15.45
N ALA A 249 14.99 8.61 16.53
CA ALA A 249 16.07 7.76 17.04
C ALA A 249 15.56 6.35 17.38
N ARG A 250 14.41 6.21 18.05
CA ARG A 250 13.79 4.91 18.36
C ARG A 250 13.38 4.14 17.10
N LEU A 251 12.81 4.83 16.11
CA LEU A 251 12.43 4.22 14.83
C LEU A 251 13.66 3.77 14.04
N GLU A 252 14.72 4.58 14.01
CA GLU A 252 16.00 4.24 13.38
C GLU A 252 16.68 3.06 14.10
N GLU A 253 16.64 3.02 15.44
CA GLU A 253 17.15 1.88 16.23
C GLU A 253 16.36 0.60 15.93
N ASN A 254 15.02 0.67 15.92
CA ASN A 254 14.17 -0.46 15.57
C ASN A 254 14.41 -0.94 14.13
N SER A 255 14.57 -0.01 13.19
CA SER A 255 14.92 -0.33 11.79
C SER A 255 16.30 -0.97 11.70
N LYS A 256 17.27 -0.52 12.49
CA LYS A 256 18.62 -1.11 12.54
C LYS A 256 18.57 -2.53 13.10
N ARG A 257 17.84 -2.75 14.19
CA ARG A 257 17.62 -4.09 14.76
C ARG A 257 16.90 -5.02 13.79
N GLY A 258 15.86 -4.51 13.12
CA GLY A 258 15.16 -5.24 12.06
C GLY A 258 16.09 -5.58 10.89
N GLY A 259 16.91 -4.63 10.45
CA GLY A 259 17.93 -4.84 9.43
C GLY A 259 18.98 -5.88 9.82
N GLN A 260 19.44 -5.89 11.08
CA GLN A 260 20.36 -6.92 11.60
C GLN A 260 19.72 -8.30 11.62
N ALA A 261 18.47 -8.42 12.08
CA ALA A 261 17.73 -9.68 12.06
C ALA A 261 17.51 -10.19 10.62
N ILE A 262 17.27 -9.28 9.67
CA ILE A 262 17.22 -9.58 8.24
C ILE A 262 18.58 -10.09 7.77
N ASP A 263 19.68 -9.39 8.06
CA ASP A 263 21.03 -9.77 7.62
C ASP A 263 21.44 -11.15 8.18
N GLU A 264 21.12 -11.41 9.45
CA GLU A 264 21.29 -12.73 10.08
C GLU A 264 20.48 -13.82 9.36
N LEU A 265 19.21 -13.54 9.05
CA LEU A 265 18.36 -14.48 8.30
C LEU A 265 18.93 -14.73 6.90
N LEU A 266 19.35 -13.69 6.18
CA LEU A 266 19.94 -13.79 4.85
C LEU A 266 21.25 -14.59 4.85
N SER A 267 22.09 -14.41 5.89
CA SER A 267 23.32 -15.18 6.04
C SER A 267 23.06 -16.69 6.26
N LYS A 268 22.07 -17.03 7.11
CA LYS A 268 21.65 -18.43 7.31
C LYS A 268 21.14 -19.05 6.03
N LEU A 269 20.34 -18.30 5.27
CA LEU A 269 19.88 -18.72 3.95
C LEU A 269 21.06 -18.97 2.98
N ASN A 270 22.08 -18.10 2.97
CA ASN A 270 23.28 -18.37 2.15
C ASN A 270 23.99 -19.67 2.53
N SER A 271 24.17 -19.93 3.83
CA SER A 271 24.86 -21.13 4.30
C SER A 271 24.13 -22.45 3.99
N SER A 272 22.81 -22.42 3.77
CA SER A 272 22.04 -23.61 3.39
C SER A 272 22.05 -23.91 1.88
N VAL A 273 22.59 -23.02 1.05
CA VAL A 273 22.71 -23.24 -0.41
C VAL A 273 24.03 -23.90 -0.78
N ASP A 274 25.07 -23.70 0.04
CA ASP A 274 26.43 -24.19 -0.22
C ASP A 274 26.73 -25.58 0.41
N GLY A 275 25.76 -26.21 1.08
CA GLY A 275 25.90 -27.52 1.73
C GLY A 275 24.86 -28.52 1.25
#